data_AF-A0A8J7QFD4-F1
#
_entry.id   AF-A0A8J7QFD4-F1
#
_cell.length_a   1.000
_cell.length_b   1.000
_cell.length_c   1.000
_cell.angle_alpha   90.00
_cell.angle_beta   90.00
_cell.angle_gamma   90.00
#
_symmetry.space_group_name_H-M   'P 1'
#
loop_
_entity.id
_entity.type
_entity.pdbx_description
1 polymer ?
#
loop_
_entity_poly.entity_id
_entity_poly.type
_entity_poly.pdbx_seq_one_letter_code
_entity_poly.pdbx_strand_id
1 'polypeptide(L)'
;MKLKMNNKGQTKVIEATIASLLMLGALAVGSAMVKDISVISLNQKESNEKLAYGILTTLIRGNVIENIMFQPNGNLRSGWEYEMNIILSSLVPPNLFYNLTVYNYTYSVSPGKMLNITGKVQLNKIKISNISSSNIMAVVSSADVIYTNKKLQVIELHFEIYQY
;
A
#
# COMPACT_ATOMS: atom_id res chain seq x y z
N MET A 1 52.55 -33.06 -48.77
CA MET A 1 52.66 -31.86 -47.91
C MET A 1 51.42 -31.82 -47.00
N LYS A 2 51.53 -32.28 -45.74
CA LYS A 2 50.38 -32.31 -44.80
C LYS A 2 50.34 -30.98 -44.04
N LEU A 3 49.29 -30.19 -44.25
CA LEU A 3 49.02 -28.96 -43.50
C LEU A 3 48.73 -29.32 -42.03
N LYS A 4 49.62 -28.91 -41.12
CA LYS A 4 49.37 -28.97 -39.67
C LYS A 4 48.28 -27.94 -39.35
N MET A 5 47.05 -28.39 -39.14
CA MET A 5 45.97 -27.56 -38.61
C MET A 5 46.35 -27.06 -37.20
N ASN A 6 46.23 -25.75 -37.01
CA ASN A 6 46.52 -25.07 -35.75
C ASN A 6 45.36 -25.29 -34.77
N ASN A 7 45.39 -26.42 -34.06
CA ASN A 7 44.31 -26.89 -33.18
C ASN A 7 43.95 -25.91 -32.05
N LYS A 8 44.85 -25.00 -31.65
CA LYS A 8 44.61 -24.02 -30.57
C LYS A 8 43.52 -23.00 -30.90
N GLY A 9 43.37 -22.63 -32.17
CA GLY A 9 42.35 -21.67 -32.61
C GLY A 9 40.95 -22.27 -32.64
N GLN A 10 40.83 -23.50 -33.12
CA GLN A 10 39.56 -24.23 -33.19
C GLN A 10 39.00 -24.55 -31.79
N THR A 11 39.86 -24.92 -30.83
CA THR A 11 39.44 -25.13 -29.44
C THR A 11 38.89 -23.86 -28.80
N LYS A 12 39.51 -22.70 -29.04
CA LYS A 12 39.01 -21.42 -28.51
C LYS A 12 37.64 -21.02 -29.06
N VAL A 13 37.37 -21.32 -30.33
CA VAL A 13 36.05 -21.06 -30.94
C VAL A 13 34.98 -21.95 -30.31
N ILE A 14 35.29 -23.22 -30.10
CA ILE A 14 34.38 -24.16 -29.43
C ILE A 14 34.11 -23.72 -27.98
N GLU A 15 35.15 -23.31 -27.26
CA GLU A 15 35.05 -22.79 -25.89
C GLU A 15 34.18 -21.52 -25.81
N ALA A 16 34.41 -20.55 -26.69
CA ALA A 16 33.59 -19.33 -26.77
C ALA A 16 32.13 -19.63 -27.09
N THR A 17 31.86 -20.65 -27.93
CA THR A 17 30.50 -21.08 -28.27
C THR A 17 29.80 -21.75 -27.08
N ILE A 18 30.53 -22.57 -26.31
CA ILE A 18 30.00 -23.19 -25.10
C ILE A 18 29.76 -22.11 -24.03
N ALA A 19 30.68 -21.17 -23.86
CA ALA A 19 30.54 -20.06 -22.92
C ALA A 19 29.34 -19.16 -23.26
N SER A 20 29.09 -18.88 -24.54
CA SER A 20 27.93 -18.08 -24.95
C SER A 20 26.60 -18.82 -24.71
N LEU A 21 26.54 -20.13 -24.97
CA LEU A 21 25.39 -20.97 -24.63
C LEU A 21 25.12 -20.99 -23.12
N LEU A 22 26.17 -21.10 -22.31
CA LEU A 22 26.04 -21.03 -20.85
C LEU A 22 25.55 -19.65 -20.38
N MET A 23 26.05 -18.56 -20.97
CA MET A 23 25.57 -17.21 -20.68
C MET A 23 24.10 -17.02 -21.03
N LEU A 24 23.66 -17.49 -22.20
CA LEU A 24 22.26 -17.41 -22.62
C LEU A 24 21.36 -18.24 -21.68
N GLY A 25 21.81 -19.43 -21.27
CA GLY A 25 21.11 -20.24 -20.29
C GLY A 25 20.99 -19.55 -18.93
N ALA A 26 22.08 -18.95 -18.44
CA ALA A 26 22.08 -18.19 -17.18
C ALA A 26 21.16 -16.98 -17.24
N LEU A 27 21.14 -16.24 -18.36
CA LEU A 27 20.24 -15.11 -18.59
C LEU A 27 18.78 -15.55 -18.63
N ALA A 28 18.47 -16.68 -19.29
CA ALA A 28 17.12 -17.22 -19.34
C ALA A 28 16.61 -17.58 -17.94
N VAL A 29 17.40 -18.33 -17.15
CA VAL A 29 17.04 -18.69 -15.77
C VAL A 29 16.92 -17.44 -14.90
N GLY A 30 17.86 -16.51 -14.99
CA GLY A 30 17.81 -15.25 -14.24
C GLY A 30 16.56 -14.42 -14.57
N SER A 31 16.20 -14.33 -15.85
CA SER A 31 14.99 -13.62 -16.28
C SER A 31 13.70 -14.26 -15.78
N ALA A 32 13.65 -15.60 -15.73
CA ALA A 32 12.51 -16.34 -15.20
C ALA A 32 12.33 -16.06 -13.70
N MET A 33 13.42 -16.09 -12.92
CA MET A 33 13.38 -15.79 -11.48
C MET A 33 12.91 -14.36 -11.18
N VAL A 34 13.36 -13.37 -11.96
CA VAL A 34 12.90 -11.97 -11.79
C VAL A 34 11.40 -11.83 -12.06
N LYS A 35 10.88 -12.57 -13.05
CA LYS A 35 9.44 -12.56 -13.36
C LYS A 35 8.60 -13.18 -12.23
N ASP A 36 9.08 -14.23 -11.58
CA ASP A 36 8.36 -14.84 -10.46
C ASP A 36 8.31 -13.91 -9.24
N ILE A 37 9.38 -13.15 -8.99
CA ILE A 37 9.42 -12.13 -7.91
C ILE A 37 8.35 -11.05 -8.13
N SER A 38 8.13 -10.60 -9.36
CA SER A 38 7.11 -9.57 -9.65
C SER A 38 5.68 -10.09 -9.47
N VAL A 39 5.42 -11.36 -9.80
CA VAL A 39 4.11 -11.98 -9.56
C VAL A 39 3.83 -12.14 -8.06
N ILE A 40 4.84 -12.57 -7.29
CA ILE A 40 4.71 -12.68 -5.82
C ILE A 40 4.45 -11.31 -5.19
N SER A 41 5.16 -10.26 -5.62
CA SER A 41 4.96 -8.91 -5.07
C SER A 41 3.59 -8.33 -5.41
N LEU A 42 3.07 -8.59 -6.61
CA LEU A 42 1.70 -8.21 -7.00
C LEU A 42 0.64 -8.90 -6.14
N ASN A 43 0.78 -10.20 -5.90
CA ASN A 43 -0.14 -10.96 -5.05
C ASN A 43 -0.10 -10.46 -3.59
N GLN A 44 1.09 -10.13 -3.07
CA GLN A 44 1.23 -9.55 -1.74
C GLN A 44 0.57 -8.17 -1.65
N LYS A 45 0.74 -7.33 -2.67
CA LYS A 45 0.06 -6.03 -2.74
C LYS A 45 -1.46 -6.18 -2.73
N GLU A 46 -2.01 -7.06 -3.56
CA GLU A 46 -3.46 -7.33 -3.60
C GLU A 46 -3.97 -7.85 -2.25
N SER A 47 -3.22 -8.73 -1.59
CA SER A 47 -3.54 -9.24 -0.25
C SER A 47 -3.56 -8.12 0.80
N ASN A 48 -2.56 -7.23 0.78
CA ASN A 48 -2.46 -6.11 1.71
C ASN A 48 -3.54 -5.05 1.45
N GLU A 49 -3.94 -4.84 0.20
CA GLU A 49 -5.06 -3.97 -0.16
C GLU A 49 -6.39 -4.55 0.36
N LYS A 50 -6.63 -5.86 0.20
CA LYS A 50 -7.79 -6.54 0.79
C LYS A 50 -7.80 -6.43 2.31
N LEU A 51 -6.65 -6.55 2.95
CA LEU A 51 -6.50 -6.36 4.40
C LEU A 51 -6.89 -4.91 4.79
N ALA A 52 -6.34 -3.91 4.10
CA ALA A 52 -6.64 -2.50 4.35
C ALA A 52 -8.14 -2.20 4.24
N TYR A 53 -8.80 -2.64 3.16
CA TYR A 53 -10.25 -2.51 3.01
C TYR A 53 -11.01 -3.28 4.09
N GLY A 54 -10.56 -4.48 4.45
CA GLY A 54 -11.17 -5.31 5.49
C GLY A 54 -11.15 -4.61 6.86
N ILE A 55 -10.02 -4.01 7.24
CA ILE A 55 -9.87 -3.23 8.47
C ILE A 55 -10.83 -2.03 8.45
N LEU A 56 -10.78 -1.20 7.41
CA LEU A 56 -11.64 -0.01 7.30
C LEU A 56 -13.13 -0.38 7.34
N THR A 57 -13.52 -1.41 6.60
CA THR A 57 -14.90 -1.91 6.58
C THR A 57 -15.34 -2.41 7.96
N THR A 58 -14.45 -3.08 8.70
CA THR A 58 -14.74 -3.57 10.05
C THR A 58 -14.96 -2.42 11.03
N LEU A 59 -14.13 -1.38 10.95
CA LEU A 59 -14.26 -0.18 11.76
C LEU A 59 -15.58 0.56 11.48
N ILE A 60 -15.97 0.69 10.22
CA ILE A 60 -17.20 1.35 9.81
C ILE A 60 -18.42 0.52 10.24
N ARG A 61 -18.47 -0.78 9.89
CA ARG A 61 -19.60 -1.65 10.22
C ARG A 61 -19.79 -1.82 11.73
N GLY A 62 -18.70 -1.81 12.49
CA GLY A 62 -18.71 -1.86 13.95
C GLY A 62 -19.09 -0.54 14.64
N ASN A 63 -19.36 0.54 13.89
CA ASN A 63 -19.52 1.91 14.42
C ASN A 63 -18.32 2.40 15.25
N VAL A 64 -17.14 1.81 15.05
CA VAL A 64 -15.92 2.13 15.82
C VAL A 64 -15.50 3.57 15.55
N ILE A 65 -15.54 3.97 14.27
CA ILE A 65 -15.21 5.34 13.86
C ILE A 65 -16.13 6.34 14.57
N GLU A 66 -17.45 6.10 14.53
CA GLU A 66 -18.45 7.00 15.14
C GLU A 66 -18.24 7.14 16.65
N ASN A 67 -18.00 6.02 17.35
CA ASN A 67 -17.86 6.00 18.79
C ASN A 67 -16.56 6.64 19.28
N ILE A 68 -15.52 6.63 18.44
CA ILE A 68 -14.19 7.15 18.80
C ILE A 68 -14.02 8.59 18.39
N MET A 69 -14.41 8.92 17.16
CA MET A 69 -14.16 10.23 16.59
C MET A 69 -15.15 11.27 17.07
N PHE A 70 -16.41 10.90 17.27
CA PHE A 70 -17.47 11.88 17.44
C PHE A 70 -18.13 11.77 18.82
N GLN A 71 -18.38 12.92 19.42
CA GLN A 71 -19.28 13.06 20.56
C GLN A 71 -20.74 12.90 20.09
N PRO A 72 -21.71 12.66 21.01
CA PRO A 72 -23.13 12.58 20.65
C PRO A 72 -23.68 13.82 19.93
N ASN A 73 -23.08 14.99 20.17
CA ASN A 73 -23.43 16.25 19.49
C ASN A 73 -22.87 16.34 18.04
N GLY A 74 -22.04 15.39 17.60
CA GLY A 74 -21.41 15.38 16.27
C GLY A 74 -20.07 16.10 16.19
N ASN A 75 -19.58 16.70 17.29
CA ASN A 75 -18.27 17.32 17.33
C ASN A 75 -17.17 16.27 17.49
N LEU A 76 -15.99 16.58 16.98
CA LEU A 76 -14.81 15.73 17.18
C LEU A 76 -14.47 15.64 18.67
N ARG A 77 -14.28 14.42 19.17
CA ARG A 77 -13.86 14.14 20.53
C ARG A 77 -12.37 14.47 20.67
N SER A 78 -11.96 15.10 21.77
CA SER A 78 -10.54 15.38 22.00
C SER A 78 -9.75 14.08 22.18
N GLY A 79 -8.58 13.97 21.53
CA GLY A 79 -7.68 12.83 21.67
C GLY A 79 -8.14 11.55 20.96
N TRP A 80 -9.16 11.63 20.10
CA TRP A 80 -9.67 10.48 19.34
C TRP A 80 -8.59 9.79 18.50
N GLU A 81 -7.59 10.54 18.05
CA GLU A 81 -6.47 10.03 17.26
C GLU A 81 -5.67 8.96 18.02
N TYR A 82 -5.48 9.13 19.34
CA TYR A 82 -4.75 8.17 20.17
C TYR A 82 -5.51 6.86 20.34
N GLU A 83 -6.81 6.95 20.63
CA GLU A 83 -7.67 5.77 20.74
C GLU A 83 -7.78 5.02 19.41
N MET A 84 -7.88 5.76 18.29
CA MET A 84 -7.83 5.16 16.96
C MET A 84 -6.50 4.43 16.71
N ASN A 85 -5.39 5.02 17.15
CA ASN A 85 -4.08 4.39 16.99
C ASN A 85 -3.96 3.07 17.77
N ILE A 86 -4.51 3.02 19.00
CA ILE A 86 -4.54 1.80 19.82
C ILE A 86 -5.35 0.70 19.12
N ILE A 87 -6.51 1.05 18.57
CA ILE A 87 -7.35 0.06 17.87
C ILE A 87 -6.67 -0.44 16.61
N LEU A 88 -6.12 0.46 15.79
CA LEU A 88 -5.40 0.05 14.59
C LEU A 88 -4.19 -0.83 14.93
N SER A 89 -3.46 -0.54 16.01
CA SER A 89 -2.37 -1.40 16.50
C SER A 89 -2.84 -2.81 16.89
N SER A 90 -4.12 -3.00 17.23
CA SER A 90 -4.69 -4.31 17.54
C SER A 90 -5.25 -5.06 16.31
N LEU A 91 -5.60 -4.32 15.24
CA LEU A 91 -6.18 -4.88 14.02
C LEU A 91 -5.13 -5.13 12.93
N VAL A 92 -4.09 -4.32 12.88
CA VAL A 92 -3.00 -4.46 11.92
C VAL A 92 -1.99 -5.47 12.45
N PRO A 93 -1.61 -6.49 11.65
CA PRO A 93 -0.56 -7.43 12.01
C PRO A 93 0.74 -6.72 12.44
N PRO A 94 1.46 -7.23 13.46
CA PRO A 94 2.61 -6.55 14.05
C PRO A 94 3.83 -6.42 13.11
N ASN A 95 3.85 -7.19 12.02
CA ASN A 95 4.88 -7.14 10.98
C ASN A 95 4.61 -6.08 9.90
N LEU A 96 3.49 -5.36 9.98
CA LEU A 96 3.10 -4.33 9.04
C LEU A 96 3.12 -2.95 9.71
N PHE A 97 3.42 -1.95 8.90
CA PHE A 97 3.32 -0.55 9.29
C PHE A 97 2.11 0.09 8.65
N TYR A 98 1.55 1.09 9.31
CA TYR A 98 0.36 1.78 8.83
C TYR A 98 0.42 3.28 9.05
N ASN A 99 -0.37 3.99 8.23
CA ASN A 99 -0.69 5.39 8.39
C ASN A 99 -2.17 5.60 8.04
N LEU A 100 -2.94 6.19 8.95
CA LEU A 100 -4.33 6.58 8.69
C LEU A 100 -4.43 8.10 8.65
N THR A 101 -4.98 8.62 7.55
CA THR A 101 -5.38 10.02 7.44
C THR A 101 -6.88 10.10 7.25
N VAL A 102 -7.53 10.99 7.98
CA VAL A 102 -8.99 11.14 7.93
C VAL A 102 -9.31 12.52 7.39
N TYR A 103 -10.17 12.58 6.38
CA TYR A 103 -10.65 13.83 5.80
C TYR A 103 -12.16 13.98 5.96
N ASN A 104 -12.60 15.23 6.08
CA ASN A 104 -13.99 15.61 5.94
C ASN A 104 -14.17 16.40 4.64
N TYR A 105 -15.14 16.01 3.84
CA TYR A 105 -15.49 16.73 2.64
C TYR A 105 -16.33 17.96 2.97
N THR A 106 -15.92 19.10 2.40
CA THR A 106 -16.75 20.30 2.38
C THR A 106 -17.51 20.35 1.07
N TYR A 107 -18.77 20.75 1.14
CA TYR A 107 -19.64 20.86 -0.02
C TYR A 107 -20.44 22.15 0.03
N SER A 108 -20.69 22.73 -1.14
CA SER A 108 -21.61 23.86 -1.30
C SER A 108 -22.91 23.38 -1.95
N VAL A 109 -24.03 23.77 -1.36
CA VAL A 109 -25.35 23.53 -1.95
C VAL A 109 -25.81 24.82 -2.63
N SER A 110 -26.04 24.75 -3.94
CA SER A 110 -26.74 25.82 -4.68
C SER A 110 -28.16 25.34 -4.99
N PRO A 111 -29.20 26.18 -4.81
CA PRO A 111 -30.57 25.80 -5.12
C PRO A 111 -30.70 25.28 -6.56
N GLY A 112 -31.28 24.08 -6.73
CA GLY A 112 -31.50 23.46 -8.04
C GLY A 112 -30.28 22.82 -8.70
N LYS A 113 -29.14 22.68 -8.00
CA LYS A 113 -27.93 22.00 -8.51
C LYS A 113 -27.52 20.82 -7.62
N MET A 114 -26.79 19.87 -8.22
CA MET A 114 -26.12 18.78 -7.49
C MET A 114 -25.12 19.33 -6.46
N LEU A 115 -24.91 18.57 -5.38
CA LEU A 115 -23.88 18.82 -4.39
C LEU A 115 -22.52 18.96 -5.07
N ASN A 116 -21.93 20.16 -5.00
CA ASN A 116 -20.56 20.37 -5.45
C ASN A 116 -19.63 20.25 -4.25
N ILE A 117 -18.74 19.27 -4.31
CA ILE A 117 -17.63 19.13 -3.37
C ILE A 117 -16.69 20.32 -3.60
N THR A 118 -16.51 21.14 -2.57
CA THR A 118 -15.65 22.34 -2.62
C THR A 118 -14.24 22.05 -2.12
N GLY A 119 -14.04 20.98 -1.36
CA GLY A 119 -12.72 20.54 -0.94
C GLY A 119 -12.77 19.41 0.09
N LYS A 120 -11.59 19.07 0.62
CA LYS A 120 -11.45 18.16 1.75
C LYS A 120 -10.53 18.76 2.80
N VAL A 121 -10.87 18.57 4.07
CA VAL A 121 -10.14 19.08 5.23
C VAL A 121 -9.69 17.89 6.07
N GLN A 122 -8.39 17.81 6.34
CA GLN A 122 -7.86 16.77 7.24
C GLN A 122 -8.36 17.00 8.66
N LEU A 123 -8.92 15.94 9.27
CA LEU A 123 -9.49 15.99 10.62
C LEU A 123 -8.46 15.64 11.70
N ASN A 124 -7.59 14.67 11.45
CA ASN A 124 -6.60 14.24 12.44
C ASN A 124 -5.49 15.28 12.57
N LYS A 125 -5.28 15.78 13.79
CA LYS A 125 -4.18 16.72 14.11
C LYS A 125 -2.91 16.01 14.54
N ILE A 126 -3.07 14.80 15.06
CA ILE A 126 -1.99 13.93 15.50
C ILE A 126 -1.86 12.79 14.48
N LYS A 127 -0.62 12.33 14.26
CA LYS A 127 -0.34 11.21 13.35
C LYS A 127 -0.93 9.92 13.91
N ILE A 128 -1.75 9.23 13.12
CA ILE A 128 -2.31 7.92 13.45
C ILE A 128 -1.49 6.87 12.70
N SER A 129 -0.37 6.46 13.29
CA SER A 129 0.61 5.60 12.63
C SER A 129 1.52 4.92 13.64
N ASN A 130 2.06 3.75 13.27
CA ASN A 130 3.13 3.06 13.99
C ASN A 130 4.52 3.26 13.32
N ILE A 131 4.66 4.16 12.35
CA ILE A 131 5.91 4.45 11.63
C ILE A 131 6.72 5.50 12.38
N SER A 132 7.93 5.12 12.83
CA SER A 132 8.94 6.05 13.33
C SER A 132 9.56 6.86 12.20
N SER A 133 9.95 8.11 12.49
CA SER A 133 10.41 9.10 11.50
C SER A 133 11.72 8.75 10.77
N SER A 134 12.36 7.62 11.09
CA SER A 134 13.68 7.24 10.56
C SER A 134 13.65 6.23 9.42
N ASN A 135 12.51 5.62 9.11
CA ASN A 135 12.49 4.46 8.22
C ASN A 135 11.89 4.84 6.86
N ILE A 136 12.72 4.75 5.81
CA ILE A 136 12.26 4.80 4.42
C ILE A 136 11.51 3.50 4.18
N MET A 137 10.19 3.54 4.25
CA MET A 137 9.32 2.40 3.96
C MET A 137 8.64 2.63 2.62
N ALA A 138 8.65 1.62 1.75
CA ALA A 138 7.87 1.66 0.53
C ALA A 138 6.38 1.46 0.88
N VAL A 139 5.51 2.32 0.33
CA VAL A 139 4.06 2.07 0.40
C VAL A 139 3.80 0.80 -0.39
N VAL A 140 3.28 -0.22 0.28
CA VAL A 140 2.96 -1.50 -0.38
C VAL A 140 1.53 -1.50 -0.86
N SER A 141 0.61 -0.89 -0.10
CA SER A 141 -0.80 -0.77 -0.48
C SER A 141 -1.47 0.42 0.21
N SER A 142 -2.51 0.96 -0.41
CA SER A 142 -3.38 1.99 0.16
C SER A 142 -4.84 1.64 -0.10
N ALA A 143 -5.73 2.04 0.80
CA ALA A 143 -7.17 1.91 0.63
C ALA A 143 -7.88 3.19 1.05
N ASP A 144 -8.86 3.58 0.25
CA ASP A 144 -9.71 4.75 0.48
C ASP A 144 -11.15 4.30 0.68
N VAL A 145 -11.74 4.67 1.81
CA VAL A 145 -13.16 4.43 2.06
C VAL A 145 -13.86 5.74 2.41
N ILE A 146 -14.85 6.08 1.60
CA ILE A 146 -15.72 7.24 1.82
C ILE A 146 -17.03 6.75 2.40
N TYR A 147 -17.47 7.36 3.50
CA TYR A 147 -18.75 7.04 4.12
C TYR A 147 -19.42 8.29 4.67
N THR A 148 -20.75 8.21 4.86
CA THR A 148 -21.53 9.29 5.46
C THR A 148 -21.82 8.96 6.92
N ASN A 149 -21.45 9.86 7.84
CA ASN A 149 -21.70 9.67 9.27
C ASN A 149 -23.15 9.96 9.65
N LYS A 150 -23.50 9.72 10.92
CA LYS A 150 -24.87 9.92 11.44
C LYS A 150 -25.35 11.39 11.39
N LYS A 151 -24.44 12.33 11.18
CA LYS A 151 -24.70 13.77 11.08
C LYS A 151 -24.62 14.27 9.64
N LEU A 152 -24.66 13.36 8.66
CA LEU A 152 -24.62 13.66 7.22
C LEU A 152 -23.32 14.33 6.75
N GLN A 153 -22.24 14.19 7.53
CA GLN A 153 -20.89 14.58 7.10
C GLN A 153 -20.30 13.44 6.26
N VAL A 154 -19.59 13.80 5.20
CA VAL A 154 -18.94 12.84 4.29
C VAL A 154 -17.48 12.74 4.67
N ILE A 155 -17.08 11.56 5.16
CA ILE A 155 -15.77 11.29 5.73
C ILE A 155 -15.00 10.35 4.81
N GLU A 156 -13.74 10.68 4.53
CA GLU A 156 -12.78 9.81 3.83
C GLU A 156 -11.77 9.26 4.82
N LEU A 157 -11.58 7.96 4.79
CA LEU A 157 -10.52 7.26 5.50
C LEU A 157 -9.48 6.82 4.46
N HIS A 158 -8.31 7.46 4.49
CA HIS A 158 -7.16 7.11 3.66
C HIS A 158 -6.18 6.29 4.50
N PHE A 159 -6.06 5.01 4.20
CA PHE A 159 -5.24 4.07 4.97
C PHE A 159 -4.11 3.50 4.13
N GLU A 160 -2.88 3.70 4.58
CA GLU A 160 -1.68 3.22 3.91
C GLU A 160 -1.05 2.12 4.75
N ILE A 161 -0.61 1.05 4.08
CA ILE A 161 0.15 -0.05 4.67
C ILE A 161 1.54 -0.09 4.03
N TYR A 162 2.55 -0.25 4.87
CA TYR A 162 3.94 -0.35 4.48
C TYR A 162 4.55 -1.64 5.03
N GLN A 163 5.57 -2.11 4.32
CA GLN A 163 6.35 -3.29 4.68
C GLN A 163 7.83 -2.95 4.44
N TYR A 164 8.72 -3.53 5.24
CA TYR A 164 10.17 -3.47 5.00
C TYR A 164 10.56 -4.19 3.71
#